data_AF-A0A6P1KV26-F1
#
_entry.id   AF-A0A6P1KV26-F1
#
_cell.length_a   1.000
_cell.length_b   1.000
_cell.length_c   1.000
_cell.angle_alpha   90.00
_cell.angle_beta   90.00
_cell.angle_gamma   90.00
#
_symmetry.space_group_name_H-M   'P 1'
#
loop_
_entity.id
_entity.type
_entity.pdbx_description
1 polymer ?
#
loop_
_entity_poly.entity_id
_entity_poly.type
_entity_poly.pdbx_seq_one_letter_code
_entity_poly.pdbx_strand_id
1 'polypeptide(L)'
;MPKLQKYYITDAGFDKLYFKSTAGLYYSIGGSVTGIYPAPDNELDNPEASVKNLLNSGLLIRLNATVLINGKRRSLNLLCNRLVFPNVLETAMNKSFSITNGASGEIKSLNQRMRQISRG
;
A
#
# COMPACT_ATOMS: atom_id res chain seq x y z
N MET A 1 -15.23 -0.76 -10.74
CA MET A 1 -14.33 -0.20 -9.69
C MET A 1 -13.83 -1.35 -8.83
N PRO A 2 -12.54 -1.39 -8.45
CA PRO A 2 -12.06 -2.40 -7.52
C PRO A 2 -12.77 -2.26 -6.18
N LYS A 3 -13.09 -3.40 -5.55
CA LYS A 3 -13.71 -3.42 -4.22
C LYS A 3 -12.77 -2.72 -3.22
N LEU A 4 -13.31 -1.94 -2.31
CA LEU A 4 -12.55 -1.37 -1.20
C LEU A 4 -12.62 -2.30 0.02
N GLN A 5 -11.50 -2.43 0.71
CA GLN A 5 -11.36 -3.15 1.96
C GLN A 5 -10.74 -2.21 3.01
N LYS A 6 -11.12 -2.41 4.27
CA LYS A 6 -10.54 -1.68 5.39
C LYS A 6 -9.20 -2.30 5.77
N TYR A 7 -8.20 -1.46 5.90
CA TYR A 7 -6.85 -1.80 6.33
C TYR A 7 -6.47 -0.94 7.52
N TYR A 8 -5.41 -1.32 8.22
CA TYR A 8 -4.76 -0.49 9.22
C TYR A 8 -3.25 -0.44 9.00
N ILE A 9 -2.66 0.64 9.50
CA ILE A 9 -1.23 0.76 9.80
C ILE A 9 -1.06 0.96 11.30
N THR A 10 0.11 0.65 11.83
CA THR A 10 0.53 1.07 13.17
C THR A 10 1.49 2.25 13.06
N ASP A 11 1.36 3.23 13.94
CA ASP A 11 2.35 4.30 14.07
C ASP A 11 3.49 3.89 15.03
N ALA A 12 4.40 4.82 15.34
CA ALA A 12 5.51 4.57 16.25
C ALA A 12 5.07 4.34 17.71
N GLY A 13 3.86 4.78 18.08
CA GLY A 13 3.22 4.54 19.36
C GLY A 13 2.43 3.23 19.43
N PHE A 14 2.44 2.43 18.34
CA PHE A 14 1.62 1.23 18.16
C PHE A 14 0.11 1.50 18.05
N ASP A 15 -0.30 2.74 17.82
CA ASP A 15 -1.68 3.08 17.58
C ASP A 15 -2.10 2.62 16.19
N LYS A 16 -3.26 1.96 16.12
CA LYS A 16 -3.84 1.50 14.86
C LYS A 16 -4.61 2.63 14.18
N LEU A 17 -4.22 2.94 12.94
CA LEU A 17 -4.89 3.90 12.09
C LEU A 17 -5.53 3.19 10.91
N TYR A 18 -6.86 3.26 10.84
CA TYR A 18 -7.63 2.57 9.82
C TYR A 18 -7.89 3.44 8.59
N PHE A 19 -7.95 2.81 7.43
CA PHE A 19 -8.29 3.47 6.16
C PHE A 19 -8.82 2.45 5.15
N LYS A 20 -9.52 2.93 4.12
CA LYS A 20 -9.97 2.10 2.99
C LYS A 20 -9.01 2.16 1.82
N SER A 21 -8.73 1.01 1.20
CA SER A 21 -7.95 0.90 -0.03
C SER A 21 -8.40 -0.30 -0.86
N THR A 22 -7.83 -0.47 -2.05
CA THR A 22 -8.04 -1.60 -2.95
C THR A 22 -7.98 -2.95 -2.23
N ALA A 23 -9.09 -3.69 -2.27
CA ALA A 23 -9.23 -4.99 -1.63
C ALA A 23 -8.29 -6.04 -2.24
N GLY A 24 -7.81 -6.94 -1.38
CA GLY A 24 -6.84 -8.00 -1.72
C GLY A 24 -5.40 -7.54 -1.92
N LEU A 25 -5.17 -6.26 -2.26
CA LEU A 25 -3.86 -5.77 -2.71
C LEU A 25 -2.77 -5.96 -1.66
N TYR A 26 -2.95 -5.40 -0.46
CA TYR A 26 -1.92 -5.46 0.57
C TYR A 26 -1.88 -6.81 1.30
N TYR A 27 -3.02 -7.51 1.32
CA TYR A 27 -3.09 -8.88 1.86
C TYR A 27 -2.20 -9.84 1.06
N SER A 28 -2.29 -9.78 -0.27
CA SER A 28 -1.51 -10.65 -1.17
C SER A 28 -0.02 -10.31 -1.22
N ILE A 29 0.35 -9.03 -1.15
CA ILE A 29 1.76 -8.60 -1.08
C ILE A 29 2.39 -9.01 0.26
N GLY A 30 1.59 -9.01 1.33
CA GLY A 30 2.01 -9.31 2.70
C GLY A 30 2.12 -8.05 3.55
N GLY A 31 1.49 -8.09 4.73
CA GLY A 31 1.47 -6.95 5.64
C GLY A 31 2.85 -6.59 6.20
N SER A 32 3.74 -7.55 6.39
CA SER A 32 5.13 -7.30 6.82
C SER A 32 5.97 -6.54 5.78
N VAL A 33 5.60 -6.62 4.51
CA VAL A 33 6.30 -5.94 3.40
C VAL A 33 5.88 -4.48 3.34
N THR A 34 4.57 -4.22 3.39
CA THR A 34 4.01 -2.87 3.18
C THR A 34 3.70 -2.14 4.48
N GLY A 35 3.72 -2.83 5.62
CA GLY A 35 3.28 -2.32 6.91
C GLY A 35 1.78 -2.02 6.96
N ILE A 36 1.01 -2.59 6.03
CA ILE A 36 -0.44 -2.40 5.88
C ILE A 36 -1.11 -3.76 6.04
N TYR A 37 -2.03 -3.84 7.00
CA TYR A 37 -2.67 -5.09 7.40
C TYR A 37 -4.18 -5.00 7.21
N PRO A 38 -4.87 -6.08 6.80
CA PRO A 38 -6.33 -6.07 6.73
C PRO A 38 -6.90 -5.84 8.13
N ALA A 39 -7.91 -4.98 8.25
CA ALA A 39 -8.61 -4.81 9.51
C ALA A 39 -9.35 -6.11 9.87
N PRO A 40 -9.23 -6.61 11.11
CA PRO A 40 -9.99 -7.77 11.56
C PRO A 40 -11.47 -7.42 11.68
N ASP A 41 -12.33 -8.45 11.61
CA ASP A 41 -13.79 -8.27 11.51
C ASP A 41 -14.38 -7.51 12.71
N ASN A 42 -13.80 -7.66 13.90
CA ASN A 42 -14.20 -6.96 15.12
C ASN A 42 -13.76 -5.49 15.19
N GLU A 43 -12.93 -5.01 14.26
CA GLU A 43 -12.42 -3.64 14.20
C GLU A 43 -12.99 -2.86 12.99
N LEU A 44 -13.98 -3.43 12.29
CA LEU A 44 -14.57 -2.84 11.09
C LEU A 44 -15.36 -1.56 11.37
N ASP A 45 -15.86 -1.37 12.59
CA ASP A 45 -16.61 -0.17 12.99
C ASP A 45 -15.73 0.99 13.46
N ASN A 46 -14.42 0.76 13.67
CA ASN A 46 -13.49 1.81 14.10
C ASN A 46 -13.44 2.99 13.10
N PRO A 47 -13.20 4.23 13.57
CA PRO A 47 -13.15 5.38 12.68
C PRO A 47 -12.05 5.25 11.62
N GLU A 48 -12.34 5.74 10.43
CA GLU A 48 -11.44 5.68 9.27
C GLU A 48 -10.82 7.05 8.99
N ALA A 49 -9.51 7.08 8.83
CA ALA A 49 -8.79 8.21 8.28
C ALA A 49 -8.79 8.15 6.75
N SER A 50 -8.82 9.32 6.09
CA SER A 50 -8.62 9.37 4.65
C SER A 50 -7.16 9.07 4.29
N VAL A 51 -6.93 8.32 3.21
CA VAL A 51 -5.58 8.07 2.68
C VAL A 51 -4.82 9.37 2.42
N LYS A 52 -5.52 10.44 2.02
CA LYS A 52 -4.94 11.77 1.81
C LYS A 52 -4.35 12.33 3.11
N ASN A 53 -5.06 12.22 4.23
CA ASN A 53 -4.58 12.71 5.52
C ASN A 53 -3.38 11.88 6.02
N LEU A 54 -3.40 10.56 5.81
CA LEU A 54 -2.28 9.68 6.17
C LEU A 54 -1.02 9.94 5.31
N LEU A 55 -1.19 10.31 4.05
CA LEU A 55 -0.08 10.74 3.18
C LEU A 55 0.45 12.12 3.61
N ASN A 56 -0.43 13.07 3.94
CA ASN A 56 -0.04 14.42 4.34
C ASN A 56 0.66 14.46 5.71
N SER A 57 0.28 13.59 6.64
CA SER A 57 0.95 13.41 7.94
C SER A 57 2.26 12.62 7.84
N GLY A 58 2.59 12.07 6.67
CA GLY A 58 3.81 11.31 6.44
C GLY A 58 3.78 9.88 7.00
N LEU A 59 2.66 9.41 7.53
CA LEU A 59 2.49 8.04 8.03
C LEU A 59 2.46 7.00 6.90
N LEU A 60 1.84 7.37 5.78
CA LEU A 60 1.90 6.61 4.54
C LEU A 60 2.85 7.26 3.54
N ILE A 61 3.52 6.42 2.76
CA ILE A 61 4.34 6.82 1.62
C ILE A 61 3.79 6.17 0.36
N ARG A 62 3.68 6.97 -0.70
CA ARG A 62 3.23 6.50 -2.02
C ARG A 62 4.43 6.05 -2.86
N LEU A 63 4.36 4.82 -3.33
CA LEU A 63 5.32 4.20 -4.24
C LEU A 63 4.68 4.00 -5.61
N ASN A 64 5.49 4.10 -6.66
CA ASN A 64 5.11 3.69 -8.01
C ASN A 64 5.78 2.34 -8.30
N ALA A 65 4.98 1.30 -8.45
CA ALA A 65 5.43 -0.04 -8.74
C ALA A 65 5.24 -0.34 -10.23
N THR A 66 6.29 -0.82 -10.89
CA THR A 66 6.14 -1.48 -12.19
C THR A 66 5.78 -2.93 -11.94
N VAL A 67 4.62 -3.34 -12.43
CA VAL A 67 4.07 -4.69 -12.26
C VAL A 67 3.99 -5.41 -13.59
N LEU A 68 4.12 -6.73 -13.57
CA LEU A 68 3.91 -7.61 -14.71
C LEU A 68 2.56 -8.31 -14.56
N ILE A 69 1.63 -8.03 -15.48
CA ILE A 69 0.30 -8.63 -15.53
C ILE A 69 0.16 -9.33 -16.88
N ASN A 70 -0.01 -10.65 -16.90
CA ASN A 70 -0.14 -11.45 -18.13
C ASN A 70 0.95 -11.14 -19.16
N GLY A 71 2.22 -11.05 -18.71
CA GLY A 71 3.37 -10.73 -19.56
C GLY A 71 3.50 -9.26 -19.98
N LYS A 72 2.55 -8.38 -19.61
CA LYS A 72 2.59 -6.94 -19.93
C LYS A 72 3.01 -6.12 -18.72
N ARG A 73 4.00 -5.24 -18.91
CA ARG A 73 4.42 -4.28 -17.88
C ARG A 73 3.36 -3.18 -17.73
N ARG A 74 2.99 -2.86 -16.50
CA ARG A 74 2.04 -1.82 -16.11
C ARG A 74 2.57 -1.08 -14.89
N SER A 75 2.03 0.10 -14.61
CA SER A 75 2.31 0.85 -13.39
C SER A 75 1.16 0.72 -12.39
N LEU A 76 1.48 0.57 -11.11
CA LEU A 76 0.53 0.53 -10.01
C LEU A 76 1.00 1.47 -8.90
N ASN A 77 0.09 2.26 -8.32
CA ASN A 77 0.42 3.01 -7.11
C ASN A 77 0.26 2.08 -5.90
N LEU A 78 1.33 1.94 -5.13
CA LEU A 78 1.33 1.24 -3.84
C LEU A 78 1.46 2.24 -2.69
N LEU A 79 0.88 1.89 -1.56
CA LEU A 79 1.11 2.57 -0.30
C LEU A 79 2.00 1.68 0.57
N CYS A 80 2.81 2.31 1.41
CA CYS A 80 3.53 1.62 2.47
C CYS A 80 3.54 2.50 3.72
N ASN A 81 3.61 1.85 4.88
CA ASN A 81 3.86 2.53 6.14
C ASN A 81 5.28 3.10 6.15
N ARG A 82 5.45 4.33 6.62
CA ARG A 82 6.76 4.97 6.79
C ARG A 82 7.74 4.11 7.58
N LEU A 83 7.26 3.35 8.57
CA LEU A 83 8.11 2.52 9.43
C LEU A 83 8.84 1.41 8.67
N VAL A 84 8.23 0.86 7.62
CA VAL A 84 8.83 -0.22 6.81
C VAL A 84 9.46 0.28 5.51
N PHE A 85 9.35 1.58 5.23
CA PHE A 85 9.87 2.20 4.00
C PHE A 85 11.36 1.92 3.72
N PRO A 86 12.27 1.86 4.71
CA PRO A 86 13.67 1.53 4.45
C PRO A 86 13.84 0.17 3.74
N ASN A 87 12.98 -0.80 4.05
CA ASN A 87 13.12 -2.18 3.61
C ASN A 87 12.13 -2.56 2.49
N VAL A 88 11.09 -1.74 2.24
CA VAL A 88 10.02 -2.08 1.30
C VAL A 88 10.52 -2.23 -0.14
N LEU A 89 11.56 -1.47 -0.54
CA LEU A 89 12.10 -1.54 -1.90
C LEU A 89 12.73 -2.90 -2.20
N GLU A 90 13.38 -3.50 -1.21
CA GLU A 90 13.99 -4.82 -1.32
C GLU A 90 12.94 -5.93 -1.13
N THR A 91 12.12 -5.81 -0.08
CA THR A 91 11.19 -6.87 0.34
C THR A 91 9.97 -7.02 -0.55
N ALA A 92 9.54 -5.96 -1.25
CA ALA A 92 8.39 -5.99 -2.16
C ALA A 92 8.76 -6.41 -3.59
N MET A 93 10.05 -6.47 -3.92
CA MET A 93 10.50 -6.91 -5.24
C MET A 93 10.18 -8.39 -5.46
N ASN A 94 9.67 -8.74 -6.64
CA ASN A 94 9.19 -10.06 -7.02
C ASN A 94 8.04 -10.63 -6.16
N LYS A 95 7.44 -9.81 -5.29
CA LYS A 95 6.21 -10.21 -4.60
C LYS A 95 5.04 -10.23 -5.57
N SER A 96 4.22 -11.26 -5.45
CA SER A 96 2.94 -11.35 -6.13
C SER A 96 1.95 -10.38 -5.48
N PHE A 97 1.03 -9.83 -6.29
CA PHE A 97 -0.11 -9.08 -5.81
C PHE A 97 -1.38 -9.56 -6.51
N SER A 98 -2.51 -9.36 -5.86
CA SER A 98 -3.83 -9.69 -6.36
C SER A 98 -4.84 -8.66 -5.87
N ILE A 99 -5.62 -8.11 -6.80
CA ILE A 99 -6.72 -7.19 -6.50
C ILE A 99 -8.02 -8.00 -6.60
N THR A 100 -8.87 -7.93 -5.57
CA THR A 100 -10.17 -8.62 -5.59
C THR A 100 -11.02 -8.12 -6.77
N ASN A 101 -11.49 -9.04 -7.62
CA ASN A 101 -12.19 -8.76 -8.88
C ASN A 101 -11.39 -7.85 -9.84
N GLY A 102 -10.06 -7.92 -9.78
CA GLY A 102 -9.16 -7.09 -10.58
C GLY A 102 -7.99 -7.87 -11.13
N ALA A 103 -6.86 -7.17 -11.30
CA ALA A 103 -5.64 -7.76 -11.84
C ALA A 103 -4.81 -8.43 -10.74
N SER A 104 -4.10 -9.49 -11.13
CA SER A 104 -3.02 -10.10 -10.38
C SER A 104 -1.74 -10.09 -11.20
N GLY A 105 -0.60 -10.18 -10.52
CA GLY A 105 0.70 -10.15 -11.18
C GLY A 105 1.84 -10.10 -10.18
N GLU A 106 3.00 -9.68 -10.65
CA GLU A 106 4.21 -9.57 -9.84
C GLU A 106 4.79 -8.17 -9.88
N ILE A 107 5.35 -7.72 -8.76
CA ILE A 107 6.08 -6.46 -8.69
C ILE A 107 7.49 -6.68 -9.23
N LYS A 108 7.88 -5.93 -10.27
CA LYS A 108 9.19 -6.02 -10.90
C LYS A 108 10.12 -4.86 -10.56
N SER A 109 9.56 -3.70 -10.24
CA SER A 109 10.33 -2.60 -9.67
C SER A 109 9.45 -1.71 -8.81
N LEU A 110 10.07 -0.99 -7.87
CA LEU A 110 9.43 0.03 -7.07
C LEU A 110 10.29 1.28 -7.10
N ASN A 111 9.65 2.43 -7.30
CA ASN A 111 10.28 3.72 -7.16
C ASN A 111 9.46 4.55 -6.18
N GLN A 112 10.14 5.25 -5.28
CA GLN A 112 9.45 6.28 -4.51
C GLN A 112 8.97 7.35 -5.50
N ARG A 113 7.69 7.71 -5.42
CA ARG A 113 7.19 8.84 -6.19
C ARG A 113 7.68 10.12 -5.52
N MET A 114 8.93 10.52 -5.80
CA MET A 114 9.40 11.84 -5.41
C MET A 114 8.52 12.88 -6.10
N ARG A 115 7.84 13.73 -5.33
CA ARG A 115 7.37 15.00 -5.86
C ARG A 115 8.62 15.78 -6.21
N GLN A 116 8.95 15.87 -7.50
CA GLN A 116 9.84 16.92 -7.98
C GLN A 116 9.13 18.23 -7.65
N ILE A 117 9.54 18.88 -6.56
CA ILE A 117 9.23 20.29 -6.34
C ILE A 117 10.17 21.00 -7.31
N SER A 118 9.70 21.22 -8.54
CA SER A 118 10.35 22.16 -9.45
C SER A 118 10.25 23.53 -8.78
N ARG A 119 11.35 23.98 -8.16
CA ARG A 119 11.51 25.38 -7.79
C ARG A 119 11.75 26.15 -9.10
N GLY A 120 10.65 26.64 -9.68
CA GLY A 120 10.66 27.74 -10.64
C GLY A 120 10.40 29.03 -9.90
#